data_AF-A0A384CGN3-F1
#
_entry.id   AF-A0A384CGN3-F1
#
_cell.length_a   1.000
_cell.length_b   1.000
_cell.length_c   1.000
_cell.angle_alpha   90.00
_cell.angle_beta   90.00
_cell.angle_gamma   90.00
#
_symmetry.space_group_name_H-M   'P 1'
#
loop_
_entity.id
_entity.type
_entity.pdbx_description
1 polymer ?
#
loop_
_entity_poly.entity_id
_entity_poly.type
_entity_poly.pdbx_seq_one_letter_code
_entity_poly.pdbx_strand_id
1 'polypeptide(L)'
;MKSHPPYTMCFRVKFYPHEPLKIKEELTRYLLYLQMKRDIFHGRLLCSFSDAAYLGACIVQAELGDYDPDAHPENYISEFEIFPKQSQKLERKIVEIHKNELRGQSPAVAEFNLLLKAHTLETYGVDPHPCKDSTGTTTFLGFTAAGFVVFQGNKRIHLIKWPDVYKLKFEGKTFYVIGTQKEKKAVLAFHTSTPAACKHLWKCGVENQAFYKYAKSSQIKTVSSSKIFFKGSRFRYSGKVAKEVVEASSKIQREPPEVHR
;
A
#
# COMPACT_ATOMS: atom_id res chain seq x y z
N MET A 1 21.09 0.54 -18.67
CA MET A 1 22.16 0.09 -17.76
C MET A 1 21.96 -1.40 -17.49
N LYS A 2 22.96 -2.24 -17.79
CA LYS A 2 22.97 -3.62 -17.30
C LYS A 2 23.36 -3.55 -15.82
N SER A 3 22.54 -4.10 -14.93
CA SER A 3 22.90 -4.23 -13.51
C SER A 3 24.04 -5.24 -13.39
N HIS A 4 25.09 -4.89 -12.65
CA HIS A 4 26.20 -5.78 -12.35
C HIS A 4 26.19 -6.14 -10.85
N PRO A 5 26.65 -7.35 -10.47
CA PRO A 5 26.72 -7.74 -9.07
C PRO A 5 27.59 -6.78 -8.23
N PRO A 6 27.30 -6.61 -6.93
CA PRO A 6 26.21 -7.26 -6.18
C PRO A 6 24.83 -6.66 -6.49
N TYR A 7 23.81 -7.51 -6.58
CA TYR A 7 22.43 -7.07 -6.77
C TYR A 7 21.82 -6.65 -5.43
N THR A 8 21.33 -5.42 -5.35
CA THR A 8 20.55 -4.95 -4.20
C THR A 8 19.08 -5.35 -4.38
N MET A 9 18.54 -6.09 -3.41
CA MET A 9 17.10 -6.40 -3.33
C MET A 9 16.53 -5.86 -2.03
N CYS A 10 15.29 -5.36 -2.09
CA CYS A 10 14.58 -4.84 -0.92
C CYS A 10 13.39 -5.74 -0.62
N PHE A 11 13.29 -6.24 0.61
CA PHE A 11 12.12 -6.98 1.06
C PHE A 11 10.96 -6.00 1.35
N ARG A 12 9.89 -6.06 0.56
CA ARG A 12 8.75 -5.13 0.61
C ARG A 12 7.41 -5.84 0.61
N VAL A 13 6.39 -5.17 1.14
CA VAL A 13 4.99 -5.61 0.98
C VAL A 13 4.53 -5.31 -0.44
N LYS A 14 4.15 -6.36 -1.18
CA LYS A 14 3.57 -6.24 -2.52
C LYS A 14 2.04 -6.12 -2.50
N PHE A 15 1.39 -6.90 -1.64
CA PHE A 15 -0.06 -6.94 -1.50
C PHE A 15 -0.43 -6.61 -0.06
N TYR A 16 -1.01 -5.43 0.15
CA TYR A 16 -1.46 -4.98 1.46
C TYR A 16 -2.73 -5.74 1.85
N PRO A 17 -2.87 -6.18 3.11
CA PRO A 17 -4.10 -6.81 3.58
C PRO A 17 -5.23 -5.79 3.60
N HIS A 18 -6.46 -6.22 3.31
CA HIS A 18 -7.65 -5.37 3.48
C HIS A 18 -7.86 -5.00 4.96
N GLU A 19 -7.57 -5.94 5.85
CA GLU A 19 -7.73 -5.83 7.29
C GLU A 19 -6.46 -6.35 7.96
N PRO A 20 -5.54 -5.46 8.42
CA PRO A 20 -4.29 -5.86 9.07
C PRO A 20 -4.49 -6.78 10.28
N LEU A 21 -5.61 -6.63 10.99
CA LEU A 21 -6.06 -7.47 12.09
C LEU A 21 -6.26 -8.95 11.73
N LYS A 22 -6.40 -9.29 10.45
CA LYS A 22 -6.45 -10.70 9.99
C LYS A 22 -5.09 -11.36 9.89
N ILE A 23 -4.00 -10.61 10.05
CA ILE A 23 -2.64 -11.16 10.08
C ILE A 23 -2.41 -11.78 11.45
N LYS A 24 -2.31 -13.11 11.50
CA LYS A 24 -2.13 -13.89 12.74
C LYS A 24 -0.75 -13.70 13.37
N GLU A 25 0.31 -13.74 12.57
CA GLU A 25 1.69 -13.66 13.07
C GLU A 25 2.12 -12.23 13.38
N GLU A 26 2.67 -12.02 14.57
CA GLU A 26 3.21 -10.72 14.99
C GLU A 26 4.33 -10.25 14.08
N LEU A 27 5.28 -11.12 13.72
CA LEU A 27 6.36 -10.76 12.79
C LEU A 27 5.83 -10.20 11.46
N THR A 28 4.74 -10.76 10.93
CA THR A 28 4.16 -10.24 9.69
C THR A 28 3.49 -8.88 9.90
N ARG A 29 2.86 -8.65 11.06
CA ARG A 29 2.34 -7.32 11.43
C ARG A 29 3.46 -6.31 11.60
N TYR A 30 4.55 -6.69 12.26
CA TYR A 30 5.73 -5.84 12.42
C TYR A 30 6.36 -5.46 11.07
N LEU A 31 6.51 -6.42 10.14
CA LEU A 31 7.01 -6.14 8.79
C LEU A 31 6.06 -5.21 8.00
N LEU A 32 4.75 -5.34 8.20
CA LEU A 32 3.77 -4.40 7.63
C LEU A 32 3.87 -3.02 8.29
N TYR A 33 4.12 -2.94 9.60
CA TYR A 33 4.37 -1.69 10.32
C TYR A 33 5.61 -0.98 9.78
N LEU A 34 6.73 -1.69 9.58
CA LEU A 34 7.94 -1.13 8.97
C LEU A 34 7.69 -0.61 7.55
N GLN A 35 6.90 -1.34 6.77
CA GLN A 35 6.46 -0.87 5.47
C GLN A 35 5.63 0.41 5.59
N MET A 36 4.73 0.51 6.57
CA MET A 36 3.92 1.70 6.79
C MET A 36 4.73 2.90 7.25
N LYS A 37 5.69 2.73 8.16
CA LYS A 37 6.67 3.78 8.51
C LYS A 37 7.35 4.33 7.26
N ARG A 38 7.81 3.44 6.38
CA ARG A 38 8.43 3.83 5.12
C ARG A 38 7.47 4.63 4.23
N ASP A 39 6.22 4.18 4.12
CA ASP A 39 5.22 4.84 3.28
C ASP A 39 4.82 6.23 3.84
N ILE A 40 4.80 6.39 5.16
CA ILE A 40 4.61 7.68 5.84
C ILE A 40 5.79 8.61 5.55
N PHE A 41 7.01 8.15 5.78
CA PHE A 41 8.24 8.93 5.57
C PHE A 41 8.38 9.43 4.12
N HIS A 42 8.05 8.59 3.14
CA HIS A 42 8.09 8.98 1.72
C HIS A 42 6.83 9.74 1.26
N GLY A 43 5.89 10.07 2.15
CA GLY A 43 4.68 10.82 1.82
C GLY A 43 3.67 10.06 0.95
N ARG A 44 3.71 8.73 0.94
CA ARG A 44 2.77 7.87 0.20
C ARG A 44 1.44 7.69 0.93
N LEU A 45 1.46 7.76 2.25
CA LEU A 45 0.25 7.71 3.08
C LEU A 45 -0.24 9.13 3.38
N LEU A 46 -1.17 9.63 2.57
CA LEU A 46 -1.82 10.92 2.81
C LEU A 46 -2.70 10.82 4.06
N CYS A 47 -2.50 11.75 4.98
CA CYS A 47 -3.18 11.82 6.27
C CYS A 47 -3.57 13.26 6.59
N SER A 48 -4.61 13.42 7.40
CA SER A 48 -4.94 14.70 8.02
C SER A 48 -3.89 15.06 9.08
N PHE A 49 -3.88 16.31 9.56
CA PHE A 49 -2.97 16.71 10.64
C PHE A 49 -3.16 15.84 11.90
N SER A 50 -4.40 15.53 12.28
CA SER A 50 -4.69 14.68 13.45
C SER A 50 -4.24 13.24 13.24
N ASP A 51 -4.47 12.68 12.04
CA ASP A 51 -4.01 11.32 11.76
C ASP A 51 -2.48 11.25 11.70
N ALA A 52 -1.81 12.26 11.12
CA ALA A 52 -0.35 12.35 11.13
C ALA A 52 0.20 12.41 12.56
N ALA A 53 -0.39 13.23 13.43
CA ALA A 53 0.04 13.33 14.82
C ALA A 53 -0.13 12.00 15.57
N TYR A 54 -1.27 11.33 15.38
CA TYR A 54 -1.52 10.01 15.99
C TYR A 54 -0.56 8.94 15.47
N LEU A 55 -0.36 8.85 14.15
CA LEU A 55 0.57 7.90 13.53
C LEU A 55 2.00 8.14 14.03
N GLY A 56 2.44 9.40 14.11
CA GLY A 56 3.74 9.78 14.65
C GLY A 56 3.89 9.38 16.12
N ALA A 57 2.87 9.61 16.94
CA ALA A 57 2.88 9.20 18.35
C ALA A 57 2.96 7.67 18.51
N CYS A 58 2.27 6.90 17.68
CA CYS A 58 2.40 5.44 17.69
C CYS A 58 3.82 4.97 17.32
N ILE A 59 4.49 5.65 16.36
CA ILE A 59 5.88 5.35 16.00
C ILE A 59 6.81 5.61 17.18
N VAL A 60 6.65 6.77 17.82
CA VAL A 60 7.47 7.17 18.97
C VAL A 60 7.27 6.22 20.15
N GLN A 61 6.03 5.90 20.51
CA GLN A 61 5.72 4.93 21.57
C GLN A 61 6.32 3.56 21.26
N ALA A 62 6.30 3.12 20.00
CA ALA A 62 6.87 1.84 19.60
C ALA A 62 8.40 1.80 19.68
N GLU A 63 9.08 2.93 19.48
CA GLU A 63 10.54 3.02 19.49
C GLU A 63 11.13 3.34 20.86
N LEU A 64 10.45 4.21 21.64
CA LEU A 64 10.97 4.72 22.91
C LEU A 64 10.28 4.12 24.14
N GLY A 65 9.11 3.51 23.98
CA GLY A 65 8.26 3.14 25.10
C GLY A 65 7.53 4.35 25.67
N ASP A 66 7.21 4.32 26.97
CA ASP A 66 6.47 5.40 27.64
C ASP A 66 7.30 6.68 27.75
N TYR A 67 6.62 7.82 27.66
CA TYR A 67 7.25 9.10 27.96
C TYR A 67 7.79 9.14 29.40
N ASP A 68 9.06 9.51 29.49
CA ASP A 68 9.85 9.77 30.69
C ASP A 68 10.45 11.20 30.62
N PRO A 69 10.13 12.11 31.55
CA PRO A 69 10.67 13.48 31.54
C PRO A 69 12.19 13.56 31.66
N ASP A 70 12.85 12.56 32.26
CA ASP A 70 14.31 12.56 32.42
C ASP A 70 15.03 12.09 31.15
N ALA A 71 14.38 11.22 30.37
CA ALA A 71 14.92 10.69 29.11
C ALA A 71 14.48 11.49 27.86
N HIS A 72 13.38 12.24 27.93
CA HIS A 72 12.77 12.90 26.77
C HIS A 72 12.78 14.44 26.90
N PRO A 73 13.84 15.13 26.43
CA PRO A 73 13.92 16.59 26.42
C PRO A 73 12.84 17.21 25.53
N GLU A 74 12.57 18.53 25.62
CA GLU A 74 11.44 19.19 24.93
C GLU A 74 11.34 18.94 23.41
N ASN A 75 12.43 18.60 22.74
CA ASN A 75 12.55 18.41 21.30
C ASN A 75 12.94 16.98 20.87
N TYR A 76 12.78 15.98 21.73
CA TYR A 76 13.17 14.58 21.43
C TYR A 76 12.54 14.03 20.12
N ILE A 77 11.38 14.53 19.71
CA ILE A 77 10.74 14.15 18.44
C ILE A 77 11.52 14.63 17.22
N SER A 78 12.25 15.74 17.32
CA SER A 78 13.01 16.31 16.21
C SER A 78 14.19 15.42 15.79
N GLU A 79 14.58 14.44 16.61
CA GLU A 79 15.58 13.42 16.25
C GLU A 79 15.01 12.33 15.34
N PHE A 80 13.68 12.25 15.23
CA PHE A 80 12.99 11.29 14.37
C PHE A 80 12.53 11.97 13.07
N GLU A 81 13.05 11.50 11.93
CA GLU A 81 12.51 11.87 10.64
C GLU A 81 11.27 11.01 10.32
N ILE A 82 10.12 11.35 10.89
CA ILE A 82 8.89 10.55 10.73
C ILE A 82 8.17 10.91 9.43
N PHE A 83 8.07 12.21 9.12
CA PHE A 83 7.32 12.74 7.99
C PHE A 83 8.23 13.56 7.06
N PRO A 84 7.94 13.60 5.74
CA PRO A 84 8.73 14.38 4.79
C PRO A 84 8.63 15.90 5.03
N LYS A 85 7.56 16.34 5.71
CA LYS A 85 7.35 17.72 6.15
C LYS A 85 6.92 17.72 7.61
N GLN A 86 7.87 17.49 8.50
CA GLN A 86 7.65 17.53 9.94
C GLN A 86 7.74 18.98 10.43
N SER A 87 6.61 19.53 10.90
CA SER A 87 6.56 20.89 11.44
C SER A 87 6.61 20.84 12.96
N GLN A 88 7.16 21.88 13.60
CA GLN A 88 7.18 21.97 15.07
C GLN A 88 5.78 21.88 15.69
N LYS A 89 4.74 22.36 14.98
CA LYS A 89 3.33 22.21 15.41
C LYS A 89 2.90 20.74 15.43
N LEU A 90 3.32 19.96 14.45
CA LEU A 90 3.05 18.52 14.39
C LEU A 90 3.80 17.80 15.52
N GLU A 91 5.08 18.11 15.73
CA GLU A 91 5.89 17.52 16.80
C GLU A 91 5.27 17.74 18.17
N ARG A 92 4.85 18.97 18.49
CA ARG A 92 4.16 19.26 19.77
C ARG A 92 2.89 18.40 19.94
N LYS A 93 2.12 18.18 18.87
CA LYS A 93 0.93 17.33 18.95
C LYS A 93 1.27 15.85 19.09
N ILE A 94 2.35 15.38 18.45
CA ILE A 94 2.88 14.03 18.64
C ILE A 94 3.27 13.82 20.11
N VAL A 95 4.00 14.77 20.70
CA VAL A 95 4.40 14.72 22.12
C VAL A 95 3.18 14.66 23.03
N GLU A 96 2.17 15.49 22.78
CA GLU A 96 0.93 15.50 23.57
C GLU A 96 0.23 14.13 23.57
N ILE A 97 0.08 13.52 22.39
CA ILE A 97 -0.56 12.20 22.24
C ILE A 97 0.31 11.11 22.90
N HIS A 98 1.63 11.15 22.69
CA HIS A 98 2.57 10.21 23.29
C HIS A 98 2.47 10.22 24.82
N LYS A 99 2.45 11.42 25.44
CA LYS A 99 2.35 11.61 26.90
C LYS A 99 1.02 11.13 27.48
N ASN A 100 -0.08 11.51 26.82
CA ASN A 100 -1.40 11.48 27.45
C ASN A 100 -2.29 10.32 27.00
N GLU A 101 -2.08 9.80 25.79
CA GLU A 101 -2.98 8.81 25.18
C GLU A 101 -2.35 7.43 24.98
N LEU A 102 -1.02 7.35 24.80
CA LEU A 102 -0.35 6.09 24.45
C LEU A 102 0.42 5.44 25.60
N ARG A 103 0.51 6.10 26.76
CA ARG A 103 1.20 5.59 27.95
C ARG A 103 0.68 4.19 28.36
N GLY A 104 1.60 3.30 28.68
CA GLY A 104 1.36 1.91 29.05
C GLY A 104 1.19 0.97 27.85
N GLN A 105 1.22 1.47 26.62
CA GLN A 105 1.19 0.59 25.44
C GLN A 105 2.57 -0.01 25.19
N SER A 106 2.61 -1.34 25.05
CA SER A 106 3.82 -2.01 24.56
C SER A 106 4.09 -1.66 23.09
N PRO A 107 5.33 -1.82 22.60
CA PRO A 107 5.65 -1.59 21.19
C PRO A 107 4.73 -2.33 20.22
N ALA A 108 4.44 -3.62 20.49
CA ALA A 108 3.53 -4.42 19.67
C ALA A 108 2.11 -3.83 19.57
N VAL A 109 1.62 -3.21 20.66
CA VAL A 109 0.29 -2.58 20.69
C VAL A 109 0.31 -1.27 19.92
N ALA A 110 1.34 -0.43 20.10
CA ALA A 110 1.49 0.83 19.38
C ALA A 110 1.66 0.61 17.86
N GLU A 111 2.47 -0.37 17.47
CA GLU A 111 2.62 -0.83 16.08
C GLU A 111 1.28 -1.26 15.48
N PHE A 112 0.50 -2.04 16.24
CA PHE A 112 -0.80 -2.51 15.79
C PHE A 112 -1.82 -1.38 15.65
N ASN A 113 -1.84 -0.44 16.60
CA ASN A 113 -2.68 0.75 16.54
C ASN A 113 -2.36 1.64 15.33
N LEU A 114 -1.07 1.77 14.97
CA LEU A 114 -0.66 2.42 13.73
C LEU A 114 -1.28 1.73 12.52
N LEU A 115 -1.21 0.39 12.44
CA LEU A 115 -1.79 -0.37 11.33
C LEU A 115 -3.31 -0.19 11.25
N LEU A 116 -4.00 -0.23 12.40
CA LEU A 116 -5.45 0.02 12.51
C LEU A 116 -5.82 1.41 11.98
N LYS A 117 -5.06 2.44 12.34
CA LYS A 117 -5.28 3.77 11.80
C LYS A 117 -4.99 3.83 10.30
N ALA A 118 -3.81 3.35 9.89
CA ALA A 118 -3.31 3.46 8.53
C ALA A 118 -4.26 2.84 7.50
N HIS A 119 -4.86 1.68 7.79
CA HIS A 119 -5.73 1.00 6.82
C HIS A 119 -7.06 1.72 6.54
N THR A 120 -7.43 2.71 7.34
CA THR A 120 -8.63 3.52 7.12
C THR A 120 -8.40 4.66 6.13
N LEU A 121 -7.13 5.01 5.87
CA LEU A 121 -6.75 6.12 5.01
C LEU A 121 -6.87 5.74 3.52
N GLU A 122 -7.28 6.70 2.68
CA GLU A 122 -7.61 6.44 1.28
C GLU A 122 -6.41 5.95 0.43
N THR A 123 -5.20 6.35 0.80
CA THR A 123 -3.96 5.99 0.11
C THR A 123 -3.25 4.78 0.71
N TYR A 124 -3.87 4.07 1.66
CA TYR A 124 -3.32 2.85 2.22
C TYR A 124 -3.05 1.80 1.13
N GLY A 125 -1.81 1.31 1.09
CA GLY A 125 -1.35 0.33 0.10
C GLY A 125 -1.27 0.87 -1.33
N VAL A 126 -1.35 2.18 -1.55
CA VAL A 126 -1.18 2.77 -2.88
C VAL A 126 0.30 2.85 -3.22
N ASP A 127 0.67 2.21 -4.32
CA ASP A 127 1.93 2.44 -5.05
C ASP A 127 1.62 3.25 -6.32
N PRO A 128 1.81 4.59 -6.29
CA PRO A 128 1.28 5.45 -7.32
C PRO A 128 2.08 5.35 -8.62
N HIS A 129 1.40 5.04 -9.72
CA HIS A 129 1.95 5.09 -11.08
C HIS A 129 1.55 6.40 -11.76
N PRO A 130 2.49 7.33 -12.02
CA PRO A 130 2.19 8.60 -12.69
C PRO A 130 1.82 8.37 -14.16
N CYS A 131 0.68 8.93 -14.57
CA CYS A 131 0.11 8.85 -15.91
C CYS A 131 -0.54 10.19 -16.31
N LYS A 132 -1.01 10.29 -17.56
CA LYS A 132 -1.92 11.35 -18.01
C LYS A 132 -3.29 10.77 -18.36
N ASP A 133 -4.37 11.45 -18.02
CA ASP A 133 -5.70 11.05 -18.49
C ASP A 133 -5.93 11.45 -19.97
N SER A 134 -7.16 11.33 -20.46
CA SER A 134 -7.53 11.73 -21.83
C SER A 134 -7.49 13.24 -22.08
N THR A 135 -7.48 14.07 -21.02
CA THR A 135 -7.37 15.54 -21.10
C THR A 135 -5.92 16.01 -21.03
N GLY A 136 -4.97 15.10 -20.79
CA GLY A 136 -3.56 15.43 -20.59
C GLY A 136 -3.19 15.77 -19.15
N THR A 137 -4.16 15.72 -18.23
CA THR A 137 -3.98 16.01 -16.80
C THR A 137 -3.18 14.91 -16.13
N THR A 138 -2.18 15.29 -15.33
CA THR A 138 -1.40 14.34 -14.52
C THR A 138 -2.28 13.68 -13.47
N THR A 139 -2.28 12.35 -13.49
CA THR A 139 -3.02 11.50 -12.56
C THR A 139 -2.12 10.38 -12.03
N PHE A 140 -2.43 9.90 -10.84
CA PHE A 140 -1.70 8.80 -10.20
C PHE A 140 -2.62 7.59 -10.09
N LEU A 141 -2.21 6.49 -10.70
CA LEU A 141 -2.96 5.24 -10.67
C LEU A 141 -2.46 4.34 -9.54
N GLY A 142 -3.37 3.64 -8.88
CA GLY A 142 -3.01 2.68 -7.83
C GLY A 142 -3.85 1.42 -7.91
N PHE A 143 -3.31 0.33 -7.36
CA PHE A 143 -4.01 -0.94 -7.18
C PHE A 143 -3.94 -1.30 -5.70
N THR A 144 -5.10 -1.39 -5.05
CA THR A 144 -5.19 -1.68 -3.62
C THR A 144 -6.02 -2.93 -3.37
N ALA A 145 -6.12 -3.36 -2.11
CA ALA A 145 -7.02 -4.45 -1.73
C ALA A 145 -8.49 -4.18 -2.12
N ALA A 146 -8.91 -2.91 -2.14
CA ALA A 146 -10.28 -2.52 -2.49
C ALA A 146 -10.53 -2.53 -4.00
N GLY A 147 -9.56 -2.13 -4.81
CA GLY A 147 -9.75 -2.00 -6.26
C GLY A 147 -8.71 -1.16 -6.97
N PHE A 148 -9.04 -0.80 -8.21
CA PHE A 148 -8.30 0.19 -8.98
C PHE A 148 -8.69 1.60 -8.53
N VAL A 149 -7.70 2.44 -8.24
CA VAL A 149 -7.89 3.82 -7.77
C VAL A 149 -7.16 4.81 -8.67
N VAL A 150 -7.73 6.00 -8.80
CA VAL A 150 -7.16 7.13 -9.56
C VAL A 150 -7.17 8.36 -8.69
N PHE A 151 -6.03 9.01 -8.57
CA PHE A 151 -5.85 10.26 -7.85
C PHE A 151 -5.47 11.39 -8.81
N GLN A 152 -6.00 12.57 -8.56
CA GLN A 152 -5.57 13.82 -9.16
C GLN A 152 -5.16 14.76 -8.02
N GLY A 153 -3.87 15.08 -7.93
CA GLY A 153 -3.29 15.63 -6.71
C GLY A 153 -3.57 14.71 -5.52
N ASN A 154 -4.12 15.26 -4.44
CA ASN A 154 -4.44 14.51 -3.21
C ASN A 154 -5.88 13.96 -3.17
N LYS A 155 -6.66 14.12 -4.25
CA LYS A 155 -8.07 13.72 -4.30
C LYS A 155 -8.22 12.42 -5.09
N ARG A 156 -8.86 11.42 -4.48
CA ARG A 156 -9.31 10.21 -5.19
C ARG A 156 -10.51 10.55 -6.07
N ILE A 157 -10.35 10.44 -7.38
CA ILE A 157 -11.40 10.75 -8.37
C ILE A 157 -12.10 9.49 -8.90
N HIS A 158 -11.44 8.33 -8.86
CA HIS A 158 -12.07 7.05 -9.17
C HIS A 158 -11.67 5.96 -8.15
N LEU A 159 -12.64 5.09 -7.87
CA LEU A 159 -12.46 3.78 -7.25
C LEU A 159 -13.36 2.80 -8.02
N ILE A 160 -12.76 1.80 -8.65
CA ILE A 160 -13.47 0.68 -9.28
C ILE A 160 -13.07 -0.58 -8.53
N LYS A 161 -14.02 -1.16 -7.78
CA LYS A 161 -13.77 -2.36 -6.98
C LYS A 161 -13.46 -3.55 -7.87
N TRP A 162 -12.67 -4.51 -7.38
CA TRP A 162 -12.26 -5.67 -8.19
C TRP A 162 -13.40 -6.48 -8.84
N PRO A 163 -14.56 -6.69 -8.20
CA PRO A 163 -15.72 -7.30 -8.86
C PRO A 163 -16.17 -6.53 -10.11
N ASP A 164 -16.11 -5.20 -10.06
CA ASP A 164 -16.54 -4.30 -11.13
C ASP A 164 -15.48 -4.05 -12.20
N VAL A 165 -14.22 -4.46 -11.97
CA VAL A 165 -13.19 -4.47 -13.01
C VAL A 165 -13.36 -5.72 -13.87
N TYR A 166 -13.78 -5.54 -15.12
CA TYR A 166 -14.00 -6.63 -16.08
C TYR A 166 -12.75 -6.95 -16.88
N LYS A 167 -12.01 -5.92 -17.31
CA LYS A 167 -10.83 -6.11 -18.15
C LYS A 167 -9.80 -5.00 -17.97
N LEU A 168 -8.54 -5.41 -17.87
CA LEU A 168 -7.37 -4.55 -17.97
C LEU A 168 -6.67 -4.86 -19.31
N LYS A 169 -6.43 -3.83 -20.12
CA LYS A 169 -5.69 -3.95 -21.38
C LYS A 169 -4.73 -2.79 -21.56
N PHE A 170 -3.76 -2.94 -22.45
CA PHE A 170 -2.93 -1.82 -22.89
C PHE A 170 -2.62 -1.93 -24.38
N GLU A 171 -2.41 -0.78 -25.01
CA GLU A 171 -2.03 -0.63 -26.41
C GLU A 171 -1.03 0.51 -26.54
N GLY A 172 0.19 0.21 -27.01
CA GLY A 172 1.28 1.19 -27.03
C GLY A 172 1.54 1.77 -25.64
N LYS A 173 1.32 3.08 -25.47
CA LYS A 173 1.47 3.81 -24.21
C LYS A 173 0.17 3.95 -23.41
N THR A 174 -0.95 3.46 -23.94
CA THR A 174 -2.28 3.68 -23.37
C THR A 174 -2.76 2.45 -22.60
N PHE A 175 -3.05 2.64 -21.31
CA PHE A 175 -3.64 1.66 -20.42
C PHE A 175 -5.14 1.89 -20.33
N TYR A 176 -5.92 0.81 -20.37
CA TYR A 176 -7.38 0.89 -20.26
C TYR A 176 -7.89 0.02 -19.12
N VAL A 177 -8.82 0.60 -18.36
CA VAL A 177 -9.61 -0.09 -17.34
C VAL A 177 -11.05 -0.11 -17.81
N ILE A 178 -11.57 -1.32 -18.04
CA ILE A 178 -12.96 -1.54 -18.43
C ILE A 178 -13.67 -2.18 -17.25
N GLY A 179 -14.75 -1.55 -16.81
CA GLY A 179 -15.51 -2.00 -15.66
C GLY A 179 -16.86 -1.30 -15.55
N THR A 180 -17.40 -1.27 -14.34
CA THR A 180 -18.62 -0.54 -14.01
C THR A 180 -18.33 0.50 -12.93
N GLN A 181 -18.85 1.71 -13.12
CA GLN A 181 -18.78 2.78 -12.13
C GLN A 181 -20.13 3.50 -12.09
N LYS A 182 -20.71 3.67 -10.89
CA LYS A 182 -22.06 4.22 -10.70
C LYS A 182 -23.10 3.51 -11.60
N GLU A 183 -23.05 2.18 -11.59
CA GLU A 183 -23.94 1.28 -12.35
C GLU A 183 -23.89 1.42 -13.88
N LYS A 184 -22.95 2.22 -14.41
CA LYS A 184 -22.73 2.40 -15.85
C LYS A 184 -21.41 1.78 -16.26
N LYS A 185 -21.39 1.23 -17.47
CA LYS A 185 -20.15 0.75 -18.10
C LYS A 185 -19.16 1.91 -18.21
N ALA A 186 -17.98 1.73 -17.63
CA ALA A 186 -16.89 2.68 -17.64
C ALA A 186 -15.72 2.13 -18.48
N VAL A 187 -15.14 2.98 -19.32
CA VAL A 187 -13.90 2.71 -20.04
C VAL A 187 -12.96 3.87 -19.77
N LEU A 188 -12.05 3.68 -18.82
CA LEU A 188 -11.03 4.67 -18.48
C LEU A 188 -9.78 4.43 -19.30
N ALA A 189 -9.14 5.50 -19.77
CA ALA A 189 -7.92 5.46 -20.58
C ALA A 189 -6.86 6.38 -19.99
N PHE A 190 -5.64 5.87 -19.83
CA PHE A 190 -4.51 6.59 -19.25
C PHE A 190 -3.25 6.39 -20.07
N HIS A 191 -2.48 7.45 -20.26
CA HIS A 191 -1.27 7.49 -21.06
C HIS A 191 -0.04 7.48 -20.15
N THR A 192 0.84 6.51 -20.37
CA THR A 192 2.14 6.42 -19.69
C THR A 192 3.24 7.05 -20.54
N SER A 193 4.42 7.27 -19.95
CA SER A 193 5.57 7.85 -20.67
C SER A 193 6.13 6.94 -21.77
N THR A 194 6.11 5.62 -21.54
CA THR A 194 6.69 4.61 -22.43
C THR A 194 5.81 3.35 -22.54
N PRO A 195 5.87 2.59 -23.65
CA PRO A 195 5.15 1.32 -23.75
C PRO A 195 5.59 0.30 -22.70
N ALA A 196 6.86 0.33 -22.28
CA ALA A 196 7.38 -0.52 -21.22
C ALA A 196 6.73 -0.21 -19.86
N ALA A 197 6.59 1.08 -19.51
CA ALA A 197 5.86 1.51 -18.32
C ALA A 197 4.38 1.08 -18.38
N CYS A 198 3.73 1.23 -19.54
CA CYS A 198 2.35 0.77 -19.75
C CYS A 198 2.18 -0.74 -19.54
N LYS A 199 3.11 -1.53 -20.09
CA LYS A 199 3.12 -2.99 -19.93
C LYS A 199 3.35 -3.38 -18.47
N HIS A 200 4.23 -2.69 -17.75
CA HIS A 200 4.46 -2.91 -16.32
C HIS A 200 3.20 -2.60 -15.50
N LEU A 201 2.60 -1.42 -15.70
CA LEU A 201 1.33 -1.02 -15.06
C LEU A 201 0.23 -2.06 -15.30
N TRP A 202 0.09 -2.54 -16.53
CA TRP A 202 -0.87 -3.59 -16.85
C TRP A 202 -0.60 -4.90 -16.10
N LYS A 203 0.67 -5.33 -16.01
CA LYS A 203 1.04 -6.51 -15.21
C LYS A 203 0.68 -6.32 -13.74
N CYS A 204 1.03 -5.17 -13.14
CA CYS A 204 0.68 -4.86 -11.76
C CYS A 204 -0.84 -4.94 -11.52
N GLY A 205 -1.63 -4.38 -12.43
CA GLY A 205 -3.09 -4.45 -12.34
C GLY A 205 -3.63 -5.87 -12.46
N VAL A 206 -3.10 -6.68 -13.38
CA VAL A 206 -3.49 -8.10 -13.52
C VAL A 206 -3.11 -8.90 -12.28
N GLU A 207 -1.93 -8.68 -11.71
CA GLU A 207 -1.48 -9.35 -10.48
C GLU A 207 -2.35 -9.00 -9.28
N ASN A 208 -2.67 -7.72 -9.09
CA ASN A 208 -3.54 -7.27 -7.99
C ASN A 208 -4.97 -7.79 -8.16
N GLN A 209 -5.53 -7.71 -9.37
CA GLN A 209 -6.85 -8.29 -9.64
C GLN A 209 -6.84 -9.80 -9.35
N ALA A 210 -5.83 -10.53 -9.82
CA ALA A 210 -5.66 -11.94 -9.54
C ALA A 210 -5.64 -12.25 -8.04
N PHE A 211 -4.79 -11.54 -7.29
CA PHE A 211 -4.59 -11.76 -5.86
C PHE A 211 -5.85 -11.47 -5.03
N TYR A 212 -6.55 -10.35 -5.28
CA TYR A 212 -7.68 -9.92 -4.45
C TYR A 212 -9.04 -10.43 -4.92
N LYS A 213 -9.25 -10.69 -6.22
CA LYS A 213 -10.56 -11.06 -6.77
C LYS A 213 -10.85 -12.56 -6.68
N TYR A 214 -9.85 -13.39 -6.93
CA TYR A 214 -10.07 -14.83 -7.12
C TYR A 214 -10.08 -15.59 -5.79
N ALA A 215 -10.86 -16.67 -5.75
CA ALA A 215 -10.94 -17.52 -4.57
C ALA A 215 -9.80 -18.53 -4.51
N LYS A 216 -9.35 -19.03 -5.66
CA LYS A 216 -8.23 -19.97 -5.80
C LYS A 216 -7.32 -19.56 -6.95
N SER A 217 -6.02 -19.75 -6.79
CA SER A 217 -5.03 -19.47 -7.83
C SER A 217 -5.24 -20.31 -9.10
N SER A 218 -5.78 -21.53 -8.95
CA SER A 218 -6.14 -22.42 -10.06
C SER A 218 -7.22 -21.87 -11.01
N GLN A 219 -8.04 -20.91 -10.56
CA GLN A 219 -9.06 -20.26 -11.38
C GLN A 219 -8.47 -19.22 -12.35
N ILE A 220 -7.22 -18.80 -12.13
CA ILE A 220 -6.63 -17.70 -12.87
C ILE A 220 -6.12 -18.18 -14.22
N LYS A 221 -6.70 -17.61 -15.28
CA LYS A 221 -6.31 -17.85 -16.66
C LYS A 221 -5.25 -16.83 -17.11
N THR A 222 -4.48 -17.20 -18.13
CA THR A 222 -3.56 -16.26 -18.79
C THR A 222 -4.33 -15.08 -19.38
N VAL A 223 -3.92 -13.86 -19.03
CA VAL A 223 -4.49 -12.62 -19.56
C VAL A 223 -3.71 -12.18 -20.79
N SER A 224 -4.42 -11.78 -21.84
CA SER A 224 -3.83 -11.21 -23.07
C SER A 224 -4.17 -9.73 -23.18
N SER A 225 -3.17 -8.90 -23.51
CA SER A 225 -3.37 -7.46 -23.72
C SER A 225 -4.15 -7.15 -25.01
N SER A 226 -4.10 -8.04 -26.02
CA SER A 226 -4.79 -7.91 -27.32
C SER A 226 -5.54 -9.19 -27.70
N LYS A 227 -6.55 -9.05 -28.57
CA LYS A 227 -7.27 -10.17 -29.20
C LYS A 227 -6.64 -10.63 -30.52
N ILE A 228 -5.67 -9.89 -31.07
CA ILE A 228 -4.99 -10.22 -32.31
C ILE A 228 -3.88 -11.23 -32.00
N PHE A 229 -3.96 -12.43 -32.60
CA PHE A 229 -2.92 -13.44 -32.49
C PHE A 229 -1.57 -12.85 -32.98
N PHE A 230 -0.49 -13.09 -32.22
CA PHE A 230 0.90 -12.64 -32.47
C PHE A 230 1.30 -11.18 -32.14
N LYS A 231 0.38 -10.25 -31.86
CA LYS A 231 0.71 -8.85 -31.46
C LYS A 231 0.43 -8.48 -29.99
N GLY A 232 0.07 -9.46 -29.14
CA GLY A 232 -0.31 -9.23 -27.75
C GLY A 232 0.74 -9.66 -26.72
N SER A 233 0.85 -8.93 -25.61
CA SER A 233 1.55 -9.45 -24.42
C SER A 233 0.63 -10.41 -23.66
N ARG A 234 1.17 -11.56 -23.27
CA ARG A 234 0.51 -12.52 -22.39
C ARG A 234 1.13 -12.48 -21.01
N PHE A 235 0.32 -12.61 -19.99
CA PHE A 235 0.78 -12.68 -18.60
C PHE A 235 -0.11 -13.62 -17.81
N ARG A 236 0.52 -14.50 -17.04
CA ARG A 236 -0.17 -15.40 -16.12
C ARG A 236 0.33 -15.10 -14.72
N TYR A 237 -0.60 -14.80 -13.83
CA TYR A 237 -0.29 -14.66 -12.41
C TYR A 237 0.26 -15.99 -11.88
N SER A 238 1.28 -15.89 -11.03
CA SER A 238 1.88 -17.02 -10.32
C SER A 238 1.94 -16.69 -8.84
N GLY A 239 1.55 -17.62 -7.98
CA GLY A 239 1.47 -17.44 -6.54
C GLY A 239 0.10 -17.79 -5.95
N LYS A 240 -0.01 -17.64 -4.63
CA LYS A 240 -1.26 -17.82 -3.86
C LYS A 240 -2.10 -16.54 -3.90
N VAL A 241 -3.40 -16.68 -4.08
CA VAL A 241 -4.33 -15.54 -3.94
C VAL A 241 -4.57 -15.19 -2.47
N ALA A 242 -5.14 -14.03 -2.18
CA ALA A 242 -5.34 -13.52 -0.82
C ALA A 242 -6.03 -14.56 0.11
N LYS A 243 -7.08 -15.23 -0.38
CA LYS A 243 -7.80 -16.26 0.40
C LYS A 243 -6.91 -17.45 0.76
N GLU A 244 -6.10 -17.92 -0.19
CA GLU A 244 -5.17 -19.04 0.03
C GLU A 244 -4.03 -18.65 0.98
N VAL A 245 -3.57 -17.38 0.93
CA VAL A 245 -2.57 -16.86 1.88
C VAL A 245 -3.12 -16.82 3.29
N VAL A 246 -4.34 -16.30 3.47
CA VAL A 246 -5.00 -16.25 4.79
C VAL A 246 -5.25 -17.67 5.33
N GLU A 247 -5.74 -18.58 4.49
CA GLU A 247 -5.95 -19.98 4.89
C GLU A 247 -4.64 -20.69 5.24
N ALA A 248 -3.56 -20.44 4.51
CA ALA A 248 -2.25 -20.99 4.84
C ALA A 248 -1.72 -20.43 6.17
N SER A 249 -1.94 -19.13 6.43
CA SER A 249 -1.52 -18.47 7.68
C SER A 249 -2.27 -19.00 8.90
N SER A 250 -3.57 -19.31 8.78
CA SER A 250 -4.33 -19.85 9.91
C SER A 250 -3.85 -21.23 10.36
N LYS A 251 -3.31 -22.02 9.43
CA LYS A 251 -2.77 -23.38 9.64
C LYS A 251 -1.35 -23.42 10.21
N ILE A 252 -0.72 -22.28 10.48
CA ILE A 252 0.61 -22.23 11.10
C ILE A 252 0.51 -22.71 12.56
N GLN A 253 1.26 -23.77 12.88
CA GLN A 253 1.32 -24.43 14.20
C GLN A 253 2.66 -24.27 14.93
N ARG A 254 3.72 -23.82 14.23
CA ARG A 254 5.03 -23.57 14.87
C ARG A 254 4.92 -22.44 15.90
N GLU A 255 5.87 -22.40 16.82
CA GLU A 255 6.01 -21.27 17.74
C GLU A 255 6.18 -19.95 16.96
N PRO A 256 5.55 -18.85 17.44
CA PRO A 256 5.76 -17.53 16.86
C PRO A 256 7.25 -17.16 16.89
N PRO A 257 7.80 -16.63 15.80
CA PRO A 257 9.19 -16.20 15.78
C PRO A 257 9.35 -14.94 16.64
N GLU A 258 10.52 -14.79 17.25
CA GLU A 258 10.86 -13.57 17.98
C GLU A 258 10.93 -12.37 17.03
N VAL A 259 10.43 -11.22 17.49
CA VAL A 259 10.46 -9.96 16.75
C VAL A 259 11.55 -9.08 17.34
N HIS A 260 12.66 -8.94 16.62
CA HIS A 260 13.73 -8.01 16.97
C HIS A 260 13.36 -6.60 16.47
N ARG A 261 13.23 -5.66 17.40
CA ARG A 261 12.80 -4.28 17.17
C ARG A 261 13.96 -3.32 17.08
#